data_AF-A0A553UHT8-F1
#
_entry.id   AF-A0A553UHT8-F1
#
_cell.length_a   1.000
_cell.length_b   1.000
_cell.length_c   1.000
_cell.angle_alpha   90.00
_cell.angle_beta   90.00
_cell.angle_gamma   90.00
#
_symmetry.space_group_name_H-M   'P 1'
#
loop_
_entity.id
_entity.type
_entity.pdbx_description
1 polymer ?
#
loop_
_entity_poly.entity_id
_entity_poly.type
_entity_poly.pdbx_seq_one_letter_code
_entity_poly.pdbx_strand_id
1 'polypeptide(L)' 'MKNLLADGVIPQLDTLLAAAVEPHSPLQPLSELASAFGVQEATLRQWVTRGQLVAVKRGRRLYSHQLLYLRTLE' A
#
# COMPACT_ATOMS: atom_id res chain seq x y z
N MET A 1 23.90 -3.34 -7.47
CA MET A 1 23.97 -2.38 -6.34
C MET A 1 22.74 -1.50 -6.19
N LYS A 2 22.21 -0.84 -7.25
CA LYS A 2 20.98 -0.01 -7.15
C LYS A 2 19.77 -0.72 -6.53
N ASN A 3 19.59 -2.02 -6.79
CA ASN A 3 18.45 -2.77 -6.27
C ASN A 3 18.51 -3.02 -4.76
N LEU A 4 19.70 -3.20 -4.17
CA LEU A 4 19.84 -3.44 -2.72
C LEU A 4 19.34 -2.27 -1.86
N LEU A 5 19.53 -1.04 -2.33
CA LEU A 5 19.01 0.15 -1.65
C LEU A 5 17.49 0.24 -1.81
N ALA A 6 16.97 -0.01 -3.01
CA ALA A 6 15.52 -0.02 -3.23
C ALA A 6 14.82 -1.10 -2.38
N ASP A 7 15.36 -2.31 -2.36
CA ASP A 7 14.82 -3.45 -1.61
C ASP A 7 14.84 -3.23 -0.09
N GLY A 8 15.79 -2.45 0.42
CA GLY A 8 15.89 -2.10 1.83
C GLY A 8 15.09 -0.86 2.23
N VAL A 9 15.04 0.16 1.37
CA VAL A 9 14.44 1.47 1.68
C VAL A 9 12.95 1.51 1.39
N ILE A 10 12.48 0.91 0.29
CA ILE A 10 11.06 0.94 -0.09
C ILE A 10 10.16 0.38 1.02
N PRO A 11 10.45 -0.79 1.64
CA PRO A 11 9.60 -1.31 2.71
C PRO A 11 9.53 -0.39 3.94
N GLN A 12 10.62 0.31 4.24
CA GLN A 12 10.66 1.28 5.35
C GLN A 12 9.82 2.51 4.99
N LEU A 13 9.94 3.00 3.75
CA LEU A 13 9.14 4.12 3.26
C LEU A 13 7.65 3.80 3.31
N ASP A 14 7.25 2.62 2.85
CA ASP A 14 5.87 2.13 2.90
C ASP A 14 5.33 2.11 4.33
N THR A 15 6.15 1.63 5.28
CA THR A 15 5.82 1.62 6.70
C THR A 15 5.63 3.03 7.26
N LEU A 16 6.51 3.97 6.90
CA LEU A 16 6.43 5.37 7.33
C LEU A 16 5.21 6.09 6.76
N LEU A 17 4.93 5.89 5.47
CA LEU A 17 3.75 6.47 4.81
C LEU A 17 2.46 5.95 5.44
N ALA A 18 2.37 4.64 5.67
CA ALA A 18 1.22 4.05 6.35
C ALA A 18 1.06 4.59 7.79
N ALA A 19 2.15 4.69 8.55
CA ALA A 19 2.13 5.24 9.90
C ALA A 19 1.76 6.73 9.96
N ALA A 20 2.10 7.51 8.93
CA ALA A 20 1.72 8.93 8.85
C ALA A 20 0.23 9.13 8.53
N VAL A 21 -0.37 8.24 7.73
CA VAL A 21 -1.78 8.33 7.33
C VAL A 21 -2.72 7.82 8.43
N GLU A 22 -2.35 6.72 9.08
CA GLU A 22 -3.23 5.99 10.00
C GLU A 22 -3.87 6.81 11.14
N PRO A 23 -3.18 7.78 11.78
CA PRO A 23 -3.77 8.61 12.84
C PRO A 23 -4.98 9.43 12.39
N HIS A 24 -5.06 9.77 11.10
CA HIS A 24 -6.11 10.61 10.54
C HIS A 24 -7.08 9.84 9.64
N SER A 25 -6.68 8.66 9.18
CA SER A 25 -7.43 7.86 8.23
C SER A 25 -7.12 6.38 8.47
N PRO A 26 -8.00 5.65 9.17
CA PRO A 26 -7.71 4.29 9.57
C PRO A 26 -7.48 3.39 8.36
N LEU A 27 -6.42 2.58 8.42
CA LEU A 27 -6.12 1.64 7.35
C LEU A 27 -7.13 0.48 7.36
N GLN A 28 -7.55 0.07 6.18
CA GLN A 28 -8.50 -1.03 5.98
C GLN A 28 -7.79 -2.23 5.35
N PRO A 29 -8.23 -3.47 5.64
CA PRO A 29 -7.74 -4.62 4.91
C PRO A 29 -8.10 -4.48 3.42
N LEU A 30 -7.23 -4.98 2.52
CA LEU A 30 -7.46 -4.85 1.07
C LEU A 30 -8.82 -5.41 0.62
N SER A 31 -9.34 -6.43 1.31
CA SER A 31 -10.67 -7.00 1.06
C SER A 31 -11.80 -5.98 1.21
N GLU A 32 -11.68 -5.06 2.16
CA GLU A 32 -12.67 -3.99 2.40
C GLU A 32 -12.40 -2.77 1.52
N LEU A 33 -11.12 -2.41 1.36
CA LEU A 33 -10.70 -1.26 0.56
C LEU A 33 -11.06 -1.42 -0.93
N ALA A 34 -11.09 -2.65 -1.43
CA ALA A 34 -11.43 -2.97 -2.82
C ALA A 34 -12.77 -2.35 -3.26
N SER A 35 -13.78 -2.41 -2.38
CA SER A 35 -15.11 -1.81 -2.60
C SER A 35 -15.03 -0.30 -2.78
N ALA A 36 -14.16 0.39 -2.04
CA ALA A 36 -14.01 1.84 -2.13
C ALA A 36 -13.37 2.29 -3.45
N PHE A 37 -12.60 1.41 -4.11
CA PHE A 37 -12.05 1.63 -5.45
C PHE A 37 -12.93 1.09 -6.58
N GLY A 38 -13.99 0.34 -6.28
CA GLY A 38 -14.81 -0.35 -7.28
C GLY A 38 -14.05 -1.45 -8.04
N VAL A 39 -13.04 -2.08 -7.41
CA VAL A 39 -12.21 -3.13 -8.01
C VAL A 39 -12.22 -4.40 -7.15
N GLN A 40 -11.62 -5.48 -7.65
CA GLN A 40 -11.40 -6.70 -6.87
C GLN A 40 -10.15 -6.59 -6.01
N GLU A 41 -10.09 -7.30 -4.88
CA GLU A 41 -8.90 -7.36 -4.01
C GLU A 41 -7.64 -7.78 -4.78
N ALA A 42 -7.79 -8.69 -5.75
CA ALA A 42 -6.68 -9.14 -6.61
C ALA A 42 -6.04 -7.97 -7.39
N THR A 43 -6.84 -6.99 -7.82
CA THR A 43 -6.34 -5.77 -8.47
C THR A 43 -5.52 -4.92 -7.51
N LEU A 44 -6.01 -4.73 -6.27
CA LEU A 44 -5.24 -4.00 -5.25
C LEU A 44 -3.92 -4.72 -4.93
N ARG A 45 -3.91 -6.05 -4.86
CA ARG A 45 -2.68 -6.84 -4.67
C ARG A 45 -1.69 -6.62 -5.81
N GLN A 46 -2.15 -6.56 -7.05
CA GLN A 46 -1.30 -6.24 -8.19
C GLN A 46 -0.73 -4.82 -8.08
N TRP A 47 -1.50 -3.83 -7.63
CA TRP A 47 -1.01 -2.47 -7.40
C TRP A 47 0.08 -2.42 -6.33
N VAL A 48 -0.08 -3.16 -5.22
CA VAL A 48 0.98 -3.30 -4.21
C VAL A 48 2.24 -3.90 -4.81
N THR A 49 2.13 -5.00 -5.56
CA THR A 49 3.29 -5.62 -6.23
C THR A 49 3.98 -4.68 -7.22
N ARG A 50 3.23 -3.77 -7.85
CA ARG A 50 3.75 -2.78 -8.80
C ARG A 50 4.22 -1.48 -8.14
N GLY A 51 4.13 -1.36 -6.82
CA GLY A 51 4.48 -0.12 -6.10
C GLY A 51 3.52 1.04 -6.34
N GLN A 52 2.29 0.77 -6.81
CA GLN A 52 1.25 1.76 -7.06
C GLN A 52 0.34 1.98 -5.85
N LEU A 53 0.38 1.08 -4.86
CA LEU A 53 -0.38 1.18 -3.63
C LEU A 53 0.51 0.78 -2.46
N VAL A 54 0.68 1.69 -1.49
CA VAL A 54 1.41 1.37 -0.27
C VAL A 54 0.53 0.51 0.63
N ALA A 55 1.03 -0.63 1.08
CA ALA A 55 0.33 -1.49 2.02
C ALA A 55 1.26 -2.08 3.06
N VAL A 56 0.78 -2.18 4.31
CA VAL A 56 1.50 -2.81 5.41
C VAL A 56 0.91 -4.16 5.76
N LYS A 57 1.78 -5.14 6.03
CA LYS A 57 1.36 -6.49 6.43
C LYS A 57 1.15 -6.56 7.93
N ARG A 58 -0.04 -6.99 8.35
CA ARG A 58 -0.38 -7.29 9.76
C ARG A 58 -0.91 -8.71 9.86
N GLY A 59 -0.13 -9.58 10.48
CA GLY A 59 -0.39 -11.02 10.47
C GLY A 59 -0.44 -11.56 9.04
N ARG A 60 -1.62 -12.06 8.63
CA ARG A 60 -1.85 -12.65 7.29
C ARG A 60 -2.51 -11.70 6.29
N ARG A 61 -2.82 -10.46 6.69
CA ARG A 61 -3.56 -9.49 5.87
C ARG A 61 -2.70 -8.28 5.51
N LEU A 62 -3.01 -7.68 4.36
CA LEU A 62 -2.45 -6.41 3.93
C LEU A 62 -3.47 -5.31 4.22
N TYR A 63 -2.98 -4.19 4.74
CA TYR A 63 -3.77 -3.02 5.11
C TYR A 63 -3.27 -1.80 4.33
N SER A 64 -4.20 -0.98 3.86
CA SER A 64 -3.91 0.24 3.10
C SER A 64 -5.05 1.25 3.25
N HIS A 65 -4.98 2.35 2.50
CA HIS A 65 -5.98 3.41 2.47
C HIS A 65 -5.99 4.06 1.07
N GLN A 66 -7.08 4.74 0.69
CA GLN A 66 -7.18 5.38 -0.63
C GLN A 66 -6.10 6.45 -0.86
N LEU A 67 -5.73 7.17 0.20
CA LEU A 67 -4.65 8.18 0.19
C LEU A 67 -3.26 7.60 -0.09
N LEU A 68 -3.10 6.29 0.04
CA LEU A 68 -1.84 5.58 -0.19
C LEU A 68 -1.71 5.03 -1.62
N TYR A 69 -2.67 5.35 -2.50
CA TYR A 69 -2.53 5.10 -3.93
C TYR A 69 -1.57 6.12 -4.54
N LEU A 70 -0.42 5.63 -4.96
CA LEU A 70 0.64 6.40 -5.60
C LEU A 70 0.28 6.53 -7.08
N ARG A 71 -0.40 7.62 -7.44
CA ARG A 71 -0.65 7.94 -8.85
C ARG A 71 0.69 8.08 -9.56
N THR A 72 0.97 7.21 -10.52
CA THR A 72 2.06 7.47 -11.48
C THR A 72 1.67 8.72 -12.27
N LEU A 73 2.44 9.79 -12.08
CA LEU A 73 2.47 10.91 -13.02
C LEU A 73 3.09 10.36 -14.30
N GLU A 74 2.28 10.17 -15.34
CA GLU A 74 2.75 10.02 -16.72
C GLU A 74 3.21 11.37 -17.27
#